data_AF-A0A4S3KEQ5-F1
#
_entry.id   AF-A0A4S3KEQ5-F1
#
_cell.length_a   1.000
_cell.length_b   1.000
_cell.length_c   1.000
_cell.angle_alpha   90.00
_cell.angle_beta   90.00
_cell.angle_gamma   90.00
#
_symmetry.space_group_name_H-M   'P 1'
#
loop_
_entity.id
_entity.type
_entity.pdbx_description
1 polymer ?
#
loop_
_entity_poly.entity_id
_entity_poly.type
_entity_poly.pdbx_seq_one_letter_code
_entity_poly.pdbx_strand_id
1 'polypeptide(L)'
;MSGAPASPASAASTAGPVLRDIHLPAEPSWWPPAPGWWLLAACVLLAMAALAWAWRRHHRARRYQRRILDELERLVRAHREDGDRAAMLGGLHQLLRRVARLHDAAAVRMRGEAWREVLARVPVDSATLDHLQRLDQLIYQPPRGDDDGELVEAARRWLHLAVKPSAWKPPTASPERADA
;
A
#
# COMPACT_ATOMS: atom_id res chain seq x y z
N MET A 1 71.28 -96.38 -17.60
CA MET A 1 71.67 -95.62 -16.39
C MET A 1 71.24 -94.18 -16.65
N SER A 2 70.00 -93.84 -16.28
CA SER A 2 69.67 -92.97 -15.14
C SER A 2 69.94 -91.50 -15.46
N GLY A 3 68.98 -90.57 -15.56
CA GLY A 3 67.54 -90.62 -15.28
C GLY A 3 66.82 -89.37 -15.82
N ALA A 4 65.50 -89.45 -15.93
CA ALA A 4 64.57 -88.33 -16.05
C ALA A 4 64.48 -87.57 -14.68
N PRO A 5 63.77 -86.44 -14.51
CA PRO A 5 62.79 -85.77 -15.39
C PRO A 5 63.15 -84.25 -15.53
N ALA A 6 62.41 -83.30 -16.11
CA ALA A 6 60.98 -83.08 -16.21
C ALA A 6 60.78 -81.90 -17.19
N SER A 7 59.75 -81.97 -18.03
CA SER A 7 59.03 -80.73 -18.42
C SER A 7 58.31 -80.21 -17.17
N PRO A 8 58.12 -78.89 -16.99
CA PRO A 8 56.96 -78.30 -17.65
C PRO A 8 57.05 -76.81 -18.00
N ALA A 9 56.02 -76.39 -18.73
CA ALA A 9 55.38 -75.09 -18.62
C ALA A 9 56.07 -73.89 -19.28
N SER A 10 55.66 -73.69 -20.54
CA SER A 10 55.30 -72.34 -21.00
C SER A 10 54.24 -71.79 -20.03
N ALA A 11 54.69 -71.08 -18.98
CA ALA A 11 53.81 -70.37 -18.07
C ALA A 11 53.41 -69.08 -18.74
N ALA A 12 52.17 -69.07 -19.22
CA ALA A 12 51.46 -67.91 -19.70
C ALA A 12 51.78 -66.68 -18.85
N SER A 13 52.12 -65.59 -19.51
CA SER A 13 52.16 -64.27 -18.91
C SER A 13 50.77 -64.00 -18.35
N THR A 14 50.59 -64.12 -17.04
CA THR A 14 49.40 -63.60 -16.37
C THR A 14 49.49 -62.08 -16.42
N ALA A 15 49.16 -61.53 -17.59
CA ALA A 15 48.80 -60.13 -17.76
C ALA A 15 47.44 -59.95 -17.08
N GLY A 16 47.46 -59.95 -15.75
CA GLY A 16 46.34 -59.45 -14.96
C GLY A 16 46.12 -57.98 -15.33
N PRO A 17 44.87 -57.54 -15.50
CA PRO A 17 44.60 -56.17 -15.90
C PRO A 17 45.20 -55.22 -14.88
N VAL A 18 46.09 -54.34 -15.35
CA VAL A 18 46.65 -53.24 -14.55
C VAL A 18 45.47 -52.42 -14.05
N LEU A 19 45.24 -52.43 -12.73
CA LEU A 19 44.29 -51.53 -12.09
C LEU A 19 44.77 -50.11 -12.37
N ARG A 20 44.16 -49.47 -13.37
CA ARG A 20 44.23 -48.03 -13.55
C ARG A 20 43.61 -47.40 -12.32
N ASP A 21 44.36 -46.53 -11.66
CA ASP A 21 43.84 -45.60 -10.66
C ASP A 21 42.50 -45.05 -11.14
N ILE A 22 41.45 -45.38 -10.40
CA ILE A 22 40.15 -44.79 -10.59
C ILE A 22 40.32 -43.38 -10.04
N HIS A 23 40.60 -42.41 -10.92
CA HIS A 23 40.43 -41.02 -10.56
C HIS A 23 38.99 -40.87 -10.06
N LEU A 24 38.81 -40.72 -8.74
CA LEU A 24 37.55 -40.21 -8.22
C LEU A 24 37.33 -38.89 -8.96
N PRO A 25 36.19 -38.70 -9.66
CA PRO A 25 35.90 -37.39 -10.19
C PRO A 25 35.94 -36.46 -8.98
N ALA A 26 36.78 -35.43 -9.08
CA ALA A 26 36.86 -34.37 -8.09
C ALA A 26 35.43 -34.03 -7.65
N GLU A 27 35.21 -33.98 -6.33
CA GLU A 27 33.91 -33.68 -5.71
C GLU A 27 33.16 -32.70 -6.61
N PRO A 28 31.94 -33.02 -7.11
CA PRO A 28 31.26 -32.17 -8.05
C PRO A 28 31.18 -30.78 -7.41
N SER A 29 32.01 -29.90 -7.97
CA SER A 29 32.45 -28.66 -7.38
C SER A 29 31.32 -27.68 -7.52
N TRP A 30 30.27 -27.87 -6.70
CA TRP A 30 29.13 -26.98 -6.53
C TRP A 30 28.76 -26.22 -7.82
N TRP A 31 28.64 -26.97 -8.92
CA TRP A 31 28.57 -26.45 -10.29
C TRP A 31 27.44 -25.40 -10.37
N PRO A 32 27.60 -24.27 -11.11
CA PRO A 32 26.77 -23.10 -10.93
C PRO A 32 25.35 -23.57 -11.16
N PRO A 33 24.44 -23.28 -10.22
CA PRO A 33 23.07 -23.75 -10.34
C PRO A 33 22.61 -23.33 -11.74
N ALA A 34 22.23 -24.33 -12.56
CA ALA A 34 22.01 -24.19 -14.00
C ALA A 34 21.34 -22.84 -14.30
N PRO A 35 21.68 -22.12 -15.38
CA PRO A 35 21.30 -20.71 -15.59
C PRO A 35 19.81 -20.37 -15.34
N GLY A 36 18.90 -21.34 -15.40
CA GLY A 36 17.51 -21.22 -14.95
C GLY A 36 17.31 -20.88 -13.46
N TRP A 37 18.25 -21.15 -12.56
CA TRP A 37 18.18 -20.70 -11.16
C TRP A 37 18.42 -19.21 -11.02
N TRP A 38 19.25 -18.61 -11.88
CA TRP A 38 19.36 -17.16 -11.93
C TRP A 38 18.06 -16.54 -12.42
N LEU A 39 17.38 -17.17 -13.37
CA LEU A 39 16.04 -16.76 -13.80
C LEU A 39 15.02 -16.89 -12.65
N LEU A 40 15.05 -18.01 -11.91
CA LEU A 40 14.20 -18.22 -10.74
C LEU A 40 14.49 -17.18 -9.64
N ALA A 41 15.76 -16.95 -9.32
CA ALA A 41 16.19 -15.95 -8.34
C ALA A 41 15.78 -14.54 -8.77
N ALA A 42 15.92 -14.19 -10.05
CA ALA A 42 15.44 -12.93 -10.59
C ALA A 42 13.91 -12.80 -10.49
N CYS A 43 13.15 -13.84 -10.83
CA CYS A 43 11.70 -13.87 -10.67
C CYS A 43 11.28 -13.70 -9.20
N VAL A 44 11.94 -14.40 -8.28
CA VAL A 44 11.68 -14.27 -6.84
C VAL A 44 12.02 -12.85 -6.36
N LEU A 45 13.15 -12.29 -6.79
CA LEU A 45 13.53 -10.93 -6.44
C LEU A 45 12.51 -9.90 -6.96
N LEU A 46 12.05 -10.04 -8.21
CA LEU A 46 11.00 -9.20 -8.77
C LEU A 46 9.68 -9.35 -8.00
N ALA A 47 9.28 -10.58 -7.65
CA ALA A 47 8.07 -10.83 -6.88
C ALA A 47 8.17 -10.19 -5.48
N MET A 48 9.31 -10.31 -4.80
CA MET A 48 9.57 -9.66 -3.53
C MET A 48 9.54 -8.14 -3.65
N ALA A 49 10.17 -7.58 -4.69
CA ALA A 49 10.17 -6.14 -4.94
C ALA A 49 8.75 -5.61 -5.22
N ALA A 50 7.98 -6.31 -6.05
CA ALA A 50 6.59 -6.00 -6.34
C ALA A 50 5.72 -6.07 -5.08
N LEU A 51 5.89 -7.11 -4.27
CA LEU A 51 5.16 -7.28 -3.01
C LEU A 51 5.53 -6.18 -2.00
N ALA A 52 6.81 -5.87 -1.85
CA ALA A 52 7.29 -4.80 -0.99
C ALA A 52 6.79 -3.43 -1.45
N TRP A 53 6.73 -3.18 -2.76
CA TRP A 53 6.19 -1.95 -3.33
C TRP A 53 4.68 -1.84 -3.10
N ALA A 54 3.93 -2.90 -3.35
CA ALA A 54 2.49 -2.96 -3.07
C ALA A 54 2.21 -2.75 -1.58
N TRP A 55 2.98 -3.42 -0.71
CA TRP A 55 2.86 -3.29 0.74
C TRP A 55 3.18 -1.87 1.22
N ARG A 56 4.24 -1.25 0.70
CA ARG A 56 4.57 0.15 0.99
C ARG A 56 3.49 1.11 0.53
N ARG A 57 2.94 0.92 -0.67
CA ARG A 57 1.86 1.76 -1.21
C ARG A 57 0.60 1.63 -0.35
N HIS A 58 0.27 0.42 0.08
CA HIS A 58 -0.88 0.17 0.93
C HIS A 58 -0.68 0.71 2.36
N HIS A 59 0.52 0.56 2.94
CA HIS A 59 0.83 1.11 4.26
C HIS A 59 0.90 2.62 4.30
N ARG A 60 1.41 3.27 3.26
CA ARG A 60 1.44 4.74 3.18
C ARG A 60 0.03 5.32 3.22
N ALA A 61 -0.91 4.74 2.49
CA ALA A 61 -2.32 5.14 2.52
C ALA A 61 -2.92 4.96 3.93
N ARG A 62 -2.70 3.80 4.57
CA ARG A 62 -3.19 3.52 5.93
C ARG A 62 -2.58 4.46 6.99
N ARG A 63 -1.29 4.77 6.88
CA ARG A 63 -0.60 5.71 7.80
C ARG A 63 -1.14 7.12 7.65
N TYR A 64 -1.40 7.55 6.42
CA TYR A 64 -2.01 8.86 6.17
C TYR A 64 -3.43 8.92 6.76
N GLN A 65 -4.24 7.89 6.54
CA GLN A 65 -5.58 7.78 7.13
C GLN A 65 -5.55 7.89 8.66
N ARG A 66 -4.66 7.12 9.31
CA ARG A 66 -4.50 7.18 10.77
C ARG A 66 -4.13 8.58 11.24
N ARG A 67 -3.17 9.24 10.59
CA ARG A 67 -2.79 10.62 10.95
C ARG A 67 -3.95 11.60 10.88
N ILE A 68 -4.79 11.52 9.85
CA ILE A 68 -5.97 12.39 9.71
C ILE A 68 -7.00 12.12 10.81
N LEU A 69 -7.26 10.86 11.13
CA LEU A 69 -8.20 10.48 12.20
C LEU A 69 -7.64 10.81 13.59
N ASP A 70 -6.33 10.68 13.79
CA ASP A 70 -5.66 11.10 15.03
C ASP A 70 -5.75 12.63 15.21
N GLU A 71 -5.63 13.40 14.12
CA GLU A 71 -5.78 14.86 14.14
C GLU A 71 -7.22 15.28 14.48
N LEU A 72 -8.22 14.58 13.92
CA LEU A 72 -9.63 14.73 14.31
C LEU A 72 -9.83 14.47 15.81
N GLU A 73 -9.32 13.35 16.32
CA GLU A 73 -9.48 12.98 17.73
C GLU A 73 -8.80 13.98 18.68
N ARG A 74 -7.67 14.57 18.25
CA ARG A 74 -7.01 15.67 19.00
C ARG A 74 -7.88 16.91 19.06
N LEU A 75 -8.53 17.32 17.97
CA LEU A 75 -9.44 18.47 17.97
C LEU A 75 -10.63 18.24 18.89
N VAL A 76 -11.23 17.06 18.85
CA VAL A 76 -12.36 16.69 19.72
C VAL A 76 -11.93 16.69 21.19
N ARG A 77 -10.73 16.19 21.50
CA ARG A 77 -10.21 16.20 22.87
C ARG A 77 -9.91 17.61 23.37
N ALA A 78 -9.23 18.43 22.56
CA ALA A 78 -8.96 19.83 22.90
C ALA A 78 -10.26 20.59 23.15
N HIS A 79 -11.30 20.35 22.35
CA HIS A 79 -12.62 20.95 22.58
C HIS A 79 -13.24 20.54 23.92
N ARG A 80 -13.09 19.28 24.34
CA ARG A 80 -13.57 18.81 25.65
C ARG A 80 -12.81 19.43 26.83
N GLU A 81 -11.56 19.79 26.63
CA GLU A 81 -10.69 20.37 27.67
C GLU A 81 -10.87 21.89 27.76
N ASP A 82 -10.82 22.59 26.62
CA ASP A 82 -10.82 24.05 26.54
C ASP A 82 -12.23 24.65 26.38
N GLY A 83 -13.21 23.84 25.95
CA GLY A 83 -14.57 24.30 25.63
C GLY A 83 -14.66 25.17 24.38
N ASP A 84 -13.55 25.40 23.65
CA ASP A 84 -13.53 26.25 22.47
C ASP A 84 -14.12 25.51 21.27
N ARG A 85 -15.42 25.74 21.05
CA ARG A 85 -16.15 25.17 19.93
C ARG A 85 -15.76 25.78 18.59
N ALA A 86 -15.44 27.08 18.55
CA ALA A 86 -15.07 27.73 17.29
C ALA A 86 -13.76 27.16 16.75
N ALA A 87 -12.78 26.92 17.63
CA ALA A 87 -11.55 26.23 17.28
C ALA A 87 -11.79 24.81 16.75
N MET A 88 -12.70 24.05 17.39
CA MET A 88 -13.07 22.71 16.93
C MET A 88 -13.66 22.72 15.52
N LEU A 89 -14.68 23.56 15.27
CA LEU A 89 -15.36 23.64 13.99
C LEU A 89 -14.42 24.12 12.88
N GLY A 90 -13.58 25.13 13.17
CA GLY A 90 -12.56 25.62 12.24
C GLY A 90 -11.52 24.55 11.89
N GLY A 91 -11.04 23.80 12.90
CA GLY A 91 -10.12 22.69 12.70
C GLY A 91 -10.74 21.56 11.87
N LEU A 92 -12.00 21.21 12.13
CA LEU A 92 -12.73 20.20 11.38
C LEU A 92 -12.88 20.57 9.91
N HIS A 93 -13.28 21.81 9.64
CA HIS A 93 -13.40 22.33 8.28
C HIS A 93 -12.07 22.36 7.54
N GLN A 94 -11.00 22.77 8.22
CA GLN A 94 -9.66 22.80 7.64
C GLN A 94 -9.19 21.39 7.29
N LEU A 95 -9.48 20.39 8.13
CA LEU A 95 -9.19 18.99 7.85
C LEU A 95 -9.92 18.48 6.61
N LEU A 96 -11.24 18.75 6.50
CA LEU A 96 -12.04 18.37 5.34
C LEU A 96 -11.48 18.99 4.06
N ARG A 97 -11.18 20.29 4.07
CA ARG A 97 -10.56 20.98 2.91
C ARG A 97 -9.20 20.41 2.55
N ARG A 98 -8.37 20.08 3.54
CA ARG A 98 -7.03 19.50 3.32
C ARG A 98 -7.13 18.15 2.63
N VAL A 99 -8.04 17.29 3.05
CA VAL A 99 -8.26 15.97 2.43
C VAL A 99 -8.88 16.12 1.04
N ALA A 100 -9.87 17.00 0.87
CA ALA A 100 -10.46 17.26 -0.45
C ALA A 100 -9.41 17.75 -1.47
N ARG A 101 -8.50 18.64 -1.05
CA ARG A 101 -7.41 19.16 -1.89
C ARG A 101 -6.48 18.07 -2.43
N LEU A 102 -6.30 16.97 -1.69
CA LEU A 102 -5.44 15.86 -2.12
C LEU A 102 -6.00 15.17 -3.37
N HIS A 103 -7.32 15.21 -3.57
CA HIS A 103 -8.02 14.56 -4.67
C HIS A 103 -8.49 15.55 -5.75
N ASP A 104 -8.83 16.77 -5.36
CA ASP A 104 -9.21 17.83 -6.29
C ASP A 104 -8.57 19.16 -5.87
N ALA A 105 -7.60 19.64 -6.66
CA ALA A 105 -6.95 20.92 -6.39
C ALA A 105 -7.91 22.12 -6.49
N ALA A 106 -8.99 22.02 -7.27
CA ALA A 106 -10.00 23.06 -7.42
C ALA A 106 -10.92 23.18 -6.19
N ALA A 107 -11.04 22.11 -5.38
CA ALA A 107 -11.89 22.07 -4.20
C ALA A 107 -11.59 23.19 -3.19
N VAL A 108 -10.36 23.70 -3.16
CA VAL A 108 -9.96 24.82 -2.26
C VAL A 108 -10.72 26.11 -2.56
N ARG A 109 -11.07 26.34 -3.83
CA ARG A 109 -11.77 27.56 -4.27
C ARG A 109 -13.29 27.44 -4.18
N MET A 110 -13.81 26.23 -4.06
CA MET A 110 -15.25 25.96 -4.02
C MET A 110 -15.82 26.31 -2.64
N ARG A 111 -17.03 26.90 -2.63
CA ARG A 111 -17.78 27.34 -1.44
C ARG A 111 -19.27 27.07 -1.68
N GLY A 112 -20.06 26.96 -0.60
CA GLY A 112 -21.51 26.76 -0.71
C GLY A 112 -21.85 25.48 -1.48
N GLU A 113 -22.74 25.58 -2.48
CA GLU A 113 -23.19 24.42 -3.27
C GLU A 113 -22.06 23.71 -4.02
N ALA A 114 -21.10 24.47 -4.56
CA ALA A 114 -19.92 23.88 -5.21
C ALA A 114 -19.07 23.05 -4.24
N TRP A 115 -19.04 23.43 -2.95
CA TRP A 115 -18.38 22.63 -1.92
C TRP A 115 -19.18 21.37 -1.58
N ARG A 116 -20.51 21.46 -1.53
CA ARG A 116 -21.40 20.29 -1.35
C ARG A 116 -21.20 19.25 -2.45
N GLU A 117 -21.09 19.69 -3.70
CA GLU A 117 -20.82 18.80 -4.85
C GLU A 117 -19.49 18.05 -4.70
N VAL A 118 -18.44 18.72 -4.22
CA VAL A 118 -17.15 18.07 -3.94
C VAL A 118 -17.31 16.99 -2.87
N LEU A 119 -18.01 17.31 -1.77
CA LEU A 119 -18.25 16.34 -0.70
C LEU A 119 -19.06 15.14 -1.18
N ALA A 120 -20.04 15.36 -2.08
CA ALA A 120 -20.89 14.33 -2.67
C ALA A 120 -20.18 13.40 -3.66
N ARG A 121 -18.93 13.70 -4.05
CA ARG A 121 -18.10 12.76 -4.85
C ARG A 121 -17.68 11.53 -4.07
N VAL A 122 -17.69 11.62 -2.74
CA VAL A 122 -17.46 10.49 -1.83
C VAL A 122 -18.82 9.84 -1.55
N PRO A 123 -18.93 8.50 -1.55
CA PRO A 123 -20.19 7.80 -1.30
C PRO A 123 -20.59 7.91 0.18
N VAL A 124 -21.26 9.01 0.53
CA VAL A 124 -21.83 9.27 1.85
C VAL A 124 -23.33 9.53 1.75
N ASP A 125 -24.05 9.25 2.83
CA ASP A 125 -25.49 9.46 2.93
C ASP A 125 -25.84 10.96 2.89
N SER A 126 -27.03 11.32 2.41
CA SER A 126 -27.51 12.70 2.36
C SER A 126 -27.46 13.38 3.72
N ALA A 127 -27.87 12.68 4.79
CA ALA A 127 -27.79 13.20 6.15
C ALA A 127 -26.36 13.61 6.52
N THR A 128 -25.35 12.80 6.18
CA THR A 128 -23.95 13.15 6.44
C THR A 128 -23.55 14.42 5.66
N LEU A 129 -23.94 14.54 4.40
CA LEU A 129 -23.69 15.75 3.60
C LEU A 129 -24.34 16.99 4.20
N ASP A 130 -25.56 16.88 4.71
CA ASP A 130 -26.29 18.00 5.30
C ASP A 130 -25.61 18.50 6.59
N HIS A 131 -25.10 17.59 7.43
CA HIS A 131 -24.29 17.95 8.60
C HIS A 131 -22.98 18.66 8.20
N LEU A 132 -22.32 18.19 7.14
CA LEU A 132 -21.10 18.84 6.64
C LEU A 132 -21.37 20.22 6.01
N GLN A 133 -22.53 20.38 5.36
CA GLN A 133 -22.97 21.68 4.86
C GLN A 133 -23.29 22.63 6.02
N ARG A 134 -23.95 22.13 7.07
CA ARG A 134 -24.22 22.89 8.29
C ARG A 134 -22.92 23.32 8.97
N LEU A 135 -21.90 22.45 9.00
CA LEU A 135 -20.56 22.78 9.50
C LEU A 135 -19.96 24.00 8.77
N ASP A 136 -20.03 24.07 7.44
CA ASP A 136 -19.50 25.21 6.65
C ASP A 136 -20.18 26.54 7.03
N GLN A 137 -21.48 26.50 7.29
CA GLN A 137 -22.25 27.68 7.73
C GLN A 137 -21.89 28.10 9.17
N LEU A 138 -21.67 27.13 10.06
CA LEU A 138 -21.39 27.38 11.47
C LEU A 138 -20.03 28.07 11.72
N ILE A 139 -19.08 27.97 10.78
CA ILE A 139 -17.79 28.67 10.86
C ILE A 139 -17.96 30.19 10.90
N TYR A 140 -19.02 30.69 10.27
CA TYR A 140 -19.32 32.11 10.16
C TYR A 140 -20.37 32.58 11.18
N GLN A 141 -20.85 31.69 12.04
CA GLN A 141 -21.84 31.98 13.07
C GLN A 141 -21.23 31.87 14.47
N PRO A 142 -21.78 32.57 15.48
CA PRO A 142 -21.36 32.38 16.85
C PRO A 142 -21.59 30.93 17.27
N PRO A 143 -20.61 30.27 17.91
CA PRO A 143 -20.69 28.86 18.28
C PRO A 143 -21.77 28.62 19.34
N ARG A 144 -23.00 28.28 18.90
CA ARG A 144 -24.18 28.06 19.76
C ARG A 144 -24.93 26.79 19.35
N GLY A 145 -25.29 25.93 20.31
CA GLY A 145 -25.96 24.64 20.10
C GLY A 145 -25.19 23.45 20.69
N ASP A 146 -25.78 22.25 20.67
CA ASP A 146 -25.25 21.04 21.34
C ASP A 146 -24.95 19.89 20.35
N ASP A 147 -25.15 20.12 19.04
CA ASP A 147 -25.07 19.09 17.99
C ASP A 147 -23.63 18.71 17.59
N ASP A 148 -22.64 18.97 18.45
CA ASP A 148 -21.21 18.82 18.12
C ASP A 148 -20.82 17.36 17.85
N GLY A 149 -21.44 16.42 18.56
CA GLY A 149 -21.23 14.99 18.33
C GLY A 149 -21.65 14.55 16.91
N GLU A 150 -22.76 15.06 16.40
CA GLU A 150 -23.27 14.70 15.07
C GLU A 150 -22.38 15.26 13.96
N LEU A 151 -21.90 16.50 14.11
CA LEU A 151 -20.97 17.13 13.18
C LEU A 151 -19.63 16.40 13.13
N VAL A 152 -19.10 16.02 14.30
CA VAL A 152 -17.85 15.26 14.41
C VAL A 152 -18.00 13.87 13.78
N GLU A 153 -19.10 13.17 14.03
CA GLU A 153 -19.34 11.85 13.44
C GLU A 153 -19.55 11.91 11.92
N ALA A 154 -20.27 12.92 11.42
CA ALA A 154 -20.42 13.15 9.99
C ALA A 154 -19.06 13.37 9.32
N ALA A 155 -18.22 14.24 9.89
CA ALA A 155 -16.87 14.48 9.39
C ALA A 155 -15.96 13.26 9.50
N ARG A 156 -16.05 12.49 10.59
CA ARG A 156 -15.32 11.23 10.76
C ARG A 156 -15.65 10.24 9.65
N ARG A 157 -16.94 10.01 9.38
CA ARG A 157 -17.39 9.10 8.31
C ARG A 157 -16.87 9.55 6.96
N TRP A 158 -17.02 10.84 6.65
CA TRP A 158 -16.55 11.38 5.38
C TRP A 158 -15.02 11.24 5.24
N LEU A 159 -14.23 11.63 6.24
CA LEU A 159 -12.77 11.51 6.22
C LEU A 159 -12.31 10.05 6.05
N HIS A 160 -12.98 9.09 6.70
CA HIS A 160 -12.64 7.68 6.58
C HIS A 160 -12.76 7.18 5.14
N LEU A 161 -13.79 7.63 4.41
CA LEU A 161 -14.02 7.26 3.02
C LEU A 161 -13.17 8.09 2.05
N ALA A 162 -13.10 9.40 2.26
CA ALA A 162 -12.38 10.35 1.42
C ALA A 162 -10.87 10.09 1.36
N VAL A 163 -10.25 9.49 2.39
CA VAL A 163 -8.83 9.15 2.32
C VAL A 163 -8.54 8.01 1.31
N LYS A 164 -9.54 7.21 0.93
CA LYS A 164 -9.36 6.16 -0.08
C LYS A 164 -9.47 6.78 -1.47
N PRO A 165 -8.41 6.76 -2.31
CA PRO A 165 -8.47 7.33 -3.65
C PRO A 165 -9.55 6.70 -4.54
N SER A 166 -9.83 5.41 -4.33
CA SER A 166 -10.84 4.66 -5.06
C SER A 166 -12.28 5.03 -4.69
N ALA A 167 -12.49 5.78 -3.58
CA ALA A 167 -13.83 6.20 -3.16
C ALA A 167 -14.30 7.47 -3.86
N TRP A 168 -13.40 8.22 -4.51
CA TRP A 168 -13.75 9.44 -5.20
C TRP A 168 -14.32 9.15 -6.58
N LYS A 169 -15.53 9.64 -6.83
CA LYS A 169 -16.07 9.71 -8.20
C LYS A 169 -15.27 10.75 -9.01
N PRO A 170 -14.96 10.48 -10.29
CA PRO A 170 -14.33 11.46 -11.15
C PRO A 170 -15.22 12.71 -11.24
N PRO A 171 -14.63 13.91 -11.37
CA PRO A 171 -15.42 15.11 -11.66
C PRO A 171 -16.28 14.81 -12.89
N THR A 172 -17.58 14.99 -12.78
CA THR A 172 -18.46 15.02 -13.95
C THR A 172 -17.94 16.14 -14.82
N ALA A 173 -17.25 15.79 -15.90
CA ALA A 173 -16.91 16.77 -16.92
C ALA A 173 -18.24 17.32 -17.43
N SER A 174 -18.58 18.56 -17.06
CA SER A 174 -19.69 19.25 -17.71
C SER A 174 -19.44 19.17 -19.22
N PRO A 175 -20.40 18.70 -20.03
CA PRO A 175 -20.23 18.55 -21.48
C PRO A 175 -20.16 19.89 -22.24
N GLU A 176 -19.81 21.00 -21.58
CA GLU A 176 -19.99 22.35 -22.08
C GLU A 176 -18.66 23.10 -22.16
N ARG A 177 -17.80 22.64 -23.07
CA ARG A 177 -16.79 23.46 -23.75
C ARG A 177 -16.68 22.95 -25.20
N ALA A 178 -17.78 23.06 -25.94
CA ALA A 178 -17.82 22.74 -27.37
C ALA A 178 -18.24 23.92 -28.26
N ASP A 179 -18.54 25.10 -27.68
CA ASP A 179 -18.89 26.28 -28.47
C ASP A 179 -17.92 27.43 -28.16
N ALA A 180 -16.84 27.51 -28.95
CA ALA A 180 -16.03 28.70 -29.17
C ALA A 180 -15.41 28.65 -30.57
#